data_AF-A0A815G9Y2-F1
#
_entry.id   AF-A0A815G9Y2-F1
#
_cell.length_a   1.000
_cell.length_b   1.000
_cell.length_c   1.000
_cell.angle_alpha   90.00
_cell.angle_beta   90.00
_cell.angle_gamma   90.00
#
_symmetry.space_group_name_H-M   'P 1'
#
loop_
_entity.id
_entity.type
_entity.pdbx_description
1 polymer ?
#
loop_
_entity_poly.entity_id
_entity_poly.type
_entity_poly.pdbx_seq_one_letter_code
_entity_poly.pdbx_strand_id
1 'polypeptide(L)'
;MSMSDEPNCNQTYGLGTSTSLRVDSKAVAFCITLSSKTDVTIQANTNVRCERWKTSGMADPVLSLFASPMDDMPMSQVLASNDDGGQADEGKNCNAALLSWTLDEGTYLVIVSAFDSCSYGNFELNVQGKLSN
;
A
#
# COMPACT_ATOMS: atom_id res chain seq x y z
N MET A 1 -20.08 -6.04 21.99
CA MET A 1 -19.20 -6.20 20.81
C MET A 1 -18.08 -5.20 20.96
N SER A 2 -16.84 -5.67 21.08
CA SER A 2 -15.68 -4.83 21.42
C SER A 2 -15.27 -4.00 20.19
N MET A 3 -15.17 -2.68 20.35
CA MET A 3 -14.64 -1.74 19.36
C MET A 3 -13.11 -1.80 19.34
N SER A 4 -12.52 -2.91 18.87
CA SER A 4 -11.06 -3.10 18.96
C SER A 4 -10.34 -3.35 17.63
N ASP A 5 -11.06 -3.58 16.53
CA ASP A 5 -10.46 -3.99 15.25
C ASP A 5 -10.69 -2.97 14.12
N GLU A 6 -10.88 -1.70 14.46
CA GLU A 6 -10.75 -0.65 13.45
C GLU A 6 -9.26 -0.51 13.10
N PRO A 7 -8.86 -0.60 11.81
CA PRO A 7 -7.47 -0.36 11.42
C PRO A 7 -7.02 1.00 11.93
N ASN A 8 -6.11 0.97 12.89
CA ASN A 8 -5.58 2.11 13.60
C ASN A 8 -4.14 2.40 13.14
N CYS A 9 -3.71 3.66 13.29
CA CYS A 9 -2.35 4.09 13.00
C CYS A 9 -1.32 3.58 14.02
N ASN A 10 -1.23 2.26 14.21
CA ASN A 10 -0.28 1.64 15.13
C ASN A 10 1.12 1.50 14.54
N GLN A 11 1.25 1.65 13.22
CA GLN A 11 2.52 1.64 12.51
C GLN A 11 2.57 2.81 11.54
N THR A 12 3.65 3.58 11.55
CA THR A 12 3.84 4.73 10.66
C THR A 12 5.06 4.52 9.79
N TYR A 13 4.89 4.68 8.48
CA TYR A 13 5.97 4.66 7.51
C TYR A 13 6.20 6.07 6.97
N GLY A 14 7.44 6.53 7.09
CA GLY A 14 7.87 7.80 6.50
C GLY A 14 8.10 7.66 4.99
N LEU A 15 8.18 8.80 4.31
CA LEU A 15 8.64 8.85 2.93
C LEU A 15 10.09 8.31 2.84
N GLY A 16 10.36 7.51 1.81
CA GLY A 16 11.64 6.80 1.63
C GLY A 16 11.72 5.44 2.32
N THR A 17 10.65 5.00 3.00
CA THR A 17 10.62 3.67 3.63
C THR A 17 10.60 2.57 2.56
N SER A 18 11.52 1.61 2.68
CA SER A 18 11.42 0.30 2.04
C SER A 18 11.39 -0.77 3.13
N THR A 19 10.42 -1.68 3.07
CA THR A 19 10.26 -2.76 4.05
C THR A 19 9.69 -4.01 3.41
N SER A 20 10.15 -5.18 3.87
CA SER A 20 9.56 -6.46 3.46
C SER A 20 8.28 -6.70 4.25
N LEU A 21 7.17 -6.85 3.54
CA LEU A 21 5.88 -7.21 4.11
C LEU A 21 5.47 -8.59 3.62
N ARG A 22 4.86 -9.34 4.53
CA ARG A 22 4.16 -10.57 4.20
C ARG A 22 2.67 -10.28 4.23
N VAL A 23 2.00 -10.42 3.09
CA VAL A 23 0.54 -10.49 3.07
C VAL A 23 0.16 -11.96 3.14
N ASP A 24 -0.59 -12.29 4.18
CA ASP A 24 -1.28 -13.56 4.33
C ASP A 24 -2.80 -13.31 4.28
N SER A 25 -3.61 -14.19 4.85
CA SER A 25 -5.06 -13.98 4.99
C SER A 25 -5.46 -12.72 5.77
N LYS A 26 -4.51 -12.01 6.40
CA LYS A 26 -4.72 -10.78 7.17
C LYS A 26 -4.21 -9.57 6.40
N ALA A 27 -4.99 -8.49 6.45
CA ALA A 27 -4.57 -7.19 5.97
C ALA A 27 -3.51 -6.58 6.90
N VAL A 28 -2.54 -5.88 6.32
CA VAL A 28 -1.55 -5.07 7.01
C VAL A 28 -1.97 -3.60 6.88
N ALA A 29 -1.99 -2.87 7.98
CA ALA A 29 -2.35 -1.46 8.02
C ALA A 29 -1.19 -0.61 8.53
N PHE A 30 -0.91 0.51 7.89
CA PHE A 30 0.07 1.49 8.33
C PHE A 30 -0.34 2.90 7.91
N CYS A 31 0.23 3.91 8.56
CA CYS A 31 -0.06 5.31 8.27
C CYS A 31 1.13 6.02 7.65
N ILE A 32 0.83 7.02 6.83
CA ILE A 32 1.80 7.98 6.30
C ILE A 32 1.37 9.35 6.82
N THR A 33 2.32 10.11 7.36
CA THR A 33 2.07 11.49 7.80
C THR A 33 2.87 12.44 6.93
N LEU A 34 2.18 13.44 6.37
CA LEU A 34 2.73 14.44 5.47
C LEU A 34 2.64 15.81 6.13
N SER A 35 3.76 16.53 6.18
CA SER A 35 3.84 17.90 6.71
C SER A 35 3.59 18.97 5.66
N SER A 36 3.30 18.56 4.42
CA SER A 36 3.09 19.43 3.27
C SER A 36 2.50 18.62 2.12
N LYS A 37 1.95 19.32 1.13
CA LYS A 37 1.46 18.70 -0.11
C LYS A 37 2.57 17.91 -0.82
N THR A 38 2.30 16.63 -1.08
CA THR A 38 3.31 15.67 -1.54
C THR A 38 2.71 14.69 -2.56
N ASP A 39 3.44 14.47 -3.65
CA ASP A 39 3.19 13.38 -4.59
C ASP A 39 3.73 12.09 -3.97
N VAL A 40 2.83 11.24 -3.49
CA VAL A 40 3.16 9.98 -2.82
C VAL A 40 3.03 8.84 -3.81
N THR A 41 4.03 7.95 -3.83
CA THR A 41 3.98 6.69 -4.57
C THR A 41 4.21 5.52 -3.62
N ILE A 42 3.28 4.57 -3.61
CA ILE A 42 3.33 3.35 -2.80
C ILE A 42 3.38 2.17 -3.75
N GLN A 43 4.37 1.30 -3.62
CA GLN A 43 4.59 0.18 -4.54
C GLN A 43 4.76 -1.12 -3.75
N ALA A 44 4.10 -2.18 -4.18
CA ALA A 44 4.32 -3.53 -3.68
C ALA A 44 5.17 -4.33 -4.68
N ASN A 45 6.49 -4.34 -4.48
CA ASN A 45 7.45 -4.99 -5.37
C ASN A 45 7.62 -6.47 -5.01
N THR A 46 7.32 -7.35 -5.96
CA THR A 46 7.39 -8.81 -5.78
C THR A 46 8.81 -9.37 -5.72
N ASN A 47 9.82 -8.56 -6.09
CA ASN A 47 11.20 -8.98 -6.33
C ASN A 47 11.36 -10.11 -7.37
N VAL A 48 10.34 -10.30 -8.21
CA VAL A 48 10.29 -11.29 -9.27
C VAL A 48 9.89 -10.62 -10.58
N ARG A 49 10.40 -11.09 -11.72
CA ARG A 49 10.01 -10.58 -13.03
C ARG A 49 8.51 -10.77 -13.29
N CYS A 50 7.85 -9.79 -13.92
CA CYS A 50 6.41 -9.79 -14.21
C CYS A 50 5.91 -11.09 -14.87
N GLU A 51 6.61 -11.60 -15.87
CA GLU A 51 6.25 -12.83 -16.60
C GLU A 51 6.23 -14.07 -15.70
N ARG A 52 7.12 -14.11 -14.71
CA ARG A 52 7.20 -15.21 -13.75
C ARG A 52 6.18 -15.05 -12.64
N TRP A 53 5.98 -13.84 -12.15
CA TRP A 53 5.01 -13.55 -11.09
C TRP A 53 3.57 -13.85 -11.56
N LYS A 54 3.17 -13.41 -12.76
CA LYS A 54 1.83 -13.64 -13.32
C LYS A 54 1.43 -15.11 -13.46
N THR A 55 2.41 -16.02 -13.46
CA THR A 55 2.20 -17.46 -13.66
C THR A 55 2.56 -18.30 -12.42
N SER A 56 3.07 -17.68 -11.35
CA SER A 56 3.60 -18.39 -10.19
C SER A 56 2.57 -18.62 -9.07
N GLY A 57 1.42 -17.94 -9.10
CA GLY A 57 0.46 -17.94 -7.98
C GLY A 57 1.03 -17.31 -6.70
N MET A 58 2.00 -16.38 -6.86
CA MET A 58 2.59 -15.63 -5.75
C MET A 58 1.66 -14.53 -5.24
N ALA A 59 2.02 -13.91 -4.12
CA ALA A 59 1.27 -12.83 -3.49
C ALA A 59 0.81 -11.77 -4.50
N ASP A 60 -0.49 -11.47 -4.43
CA ASP A 60 -1.17 -10.47 -5.25
C ASP A 60 -1.85 -9.46 -4.32
N PRO A 61 -1.09 -8.48 -3.80
CA PRO A 61 -1.60 -7.52 -2.84
C PRO A 61 -2.48 -6.46 -3.51
N VAL A 62 -3.57 -6.09 -2.83
CA VAL A 62 -4.32 -4.86 -3.09
C VAL A 62 -3.82 -3.78 -2.14
N LEU A 63 -3.44 -2.63 -2.71
CA LEU A 63 -3.18 -1.41 -1.94
C LEU A 63 -4.43 -0.55 -1.93
N SER A 64 -4.89 -0.16 -0.74
CA SER A 64 -5.98 0.79 -0.56
C SER A 64 -5.54 1.95 0.33
N LEU A 65 -5.76 3.17 -0.14
CA LEU A 65 -5.45 4.42 0.54
C LEU A 65 -6.73 5.06 1.04
N PHE A 66 -6.74 5.44 2.31
CA PHE A 66 -7.84 6.11 2.99
C PHE A 66 -7.34 7.42 3.57
N ALA A 67 -8.21 8.44 3.58
CA ALA A 67 -8.00 9.56 4.50
C ALA A 67 -8.07 8.99 5.93
N SER A 68 -7.05 9.24 6.76
CA SER A 68 -7.15 8.83 8.17
C SER A 68 -8.27 9.63 8.81
N PRO A 69 -9.09 9.03 9.67
CA PRO A 69 -10.06 9.80 10.42
C PRO A 69 -9.33 10.78 11.35
N MET A 70 -9.62 12.07 11.20
CA MET A 70 -9.36 13.04 12.26
C MET A 70 -10.45 12.84 13.31
N ASP A 71 -10.17 12.07 14.38
CA ASP A 71 -10.92 11.81 15.64
C ASP A 71 -12.47 11.66 15.63
N ASP A 72 -13.17 11.86 14.50
CA ASP A 72 -14.63 11.90 14.38
C ASP A 72 -15.13 11.56 12.94
N MET A 73 -14.24 11.23 12.00
CA MET A 73 -14.67 10.67 10.71
C MET A 73 -14.73 9.14 10.77
N PRO A 74 -15.77 8.47 10.24
CA PRO A 74 -15.64 7.06 9.93
C PRO A 74 -14.62 6.89 8.79
N MET A 75 -13.78 5.84 8.84
CA MET A 75 -12.96 5.37 7.70
C MET A 75 -13.87 5.01 6.52
N SER A 76 -14.35 6.02 5.80
CA SER A 76 -15.45 5.85 4.85
C SER A 76 -15.09 6.26 3.43
N GLN A 77 -13.94 6.92 3.23
CA GLN A 77 -13.49 7.32 1.91
C GLN A 77 -12.17 6.66 1.53
N VAL A 78 -12.28 5.65 0.66
CA VAL A 78 -11.16 5.19 -0.16
C VAL A 78 -10.80 6.33 -1.10
N LEU A 79 -9.57 6.85 -0.99
CA LEU A 79 -9.02 7.84 -1.89
C LEU A 79 -8.53 7.18 -3.19
N ALA A 80 -7.89 6.02 -3.05
CA ALA A 80 -7.42 5.23 -4.18
C ALA A 80 -7.30 3.76 -3.77
N SER A 81 -7.49 2.85 -4.72
CA SER A 81 -7.19 1.43 -4.54
C SER A 81 -6.64 0.87 -5.84
N ASN A 82 -5.63 0.01 -5.74
CA ASN A 82 -5.07 -0.65 -6.89
C ASN A 82 -4.45 -1.99 -6.49
N ASP A 83 -4.84 -3.03 -7.22
CA ASP A 83 -4.39 -4.41 -7.17
C ASP A 83 -3.51 -4.79 -8.36
N ASP A 84 -3.31 -3.87 -9.30
CA ASP A 84 -2.45 -4.07 -10.46
C ASP A 84 -1.34 -3.01 -10.49
N GLY A 85 -0.11 -3.42 -10.24
CA GLY A 85 1.05 -2.59 -10.53
C GLY A 85 1.37 -2.66 -12.02
N GLY A 86 1.72 -1.52 -12.62
CA GLY A 86 2.14 -1.48 -14.02
C GLY A 86 3.28 -2.48 -14.28
N GLN A 87 3.32 -3.02 -15.51
CA GLN A 87 4.49 -3.81 -15.93
C GLN A 87 5.72 -2.93 -15.77
N ALA A 88 6.61 -3.31 -14.85
CA ALA A 88 7.96 -2.81 -14.93
C ALA A 88 8.52 -3.24 -16.30
N ASP A 89 9.28 -2.37 -16.96
CA ASP A 89 9.88 -2.65 -18.27
C ASP A 89 10.48 -4.06 -18.34
N GLU A 90 10.52 -4.66 -19.54
CA GLU A 90 11.12 -5.97 -19.74
C GLU A 90 12.45 -6.12 -18.98
N GLY A 91 12.53 -7.15 -18.12
CA GLY A 91 13.71 -7.42 -17.28
C GLY A 91 13.69 -6.80 -15.88
N LYS A 92 12.70 -5.98 -15.51
CA LYS A 92 12.53 -5.43 -14.15
C LYS A 92 11.62 -6.29 -13.27
N ASN A 93 11.69 -6.07 -11.96
CA ASN A 93 10.81 -6.72 -10.98
C ASN A 93 9.40 -6.14 -11.05
N CYS A 94 8.39 -7.00 -10.88
CA CYS A 94 6.99 -6.62 -10.94
C CYS A 94 6.59 -5.87 -9.68
N ASN A 95 5.91 -4.74 -9.87
CA ASN A 95 5.05 -4.21 -8.83
C ASN A 95 3.72 -4.93 -8.98
N ALA A 96 3.28 -5.66 -7.97
CA ALA A 96 1.97 -6.29 -7.98
C ALA A 96 0.87 -5.26 -7.70
N ALA A 97 1.17 -4.19 -6.95
CA ALA A 97 0.27 -3.05 -6.79
C ALA A 97 1.04 -1.73 -6.77
N LEU A 98 0.40 -0.66 -7.23
CA LEU A 98 0.96 0.69 -7.25
C LEU A 98 -0.11 1.76 -7.03
N LEU A 99 0.10 2.62 -6.04
CA LEU A 99 -0.67 3.85 -5.88
C LEU A 99 0.23 5.05 -6.13
N SER A 100 -0.25 6.01 -6.91
CA SER A 100 0.41 7.31 -7.09
C SER A 100 -0.64 8.41 -6.96
N TRP A 101 -0.47 9.27 -5.98
CA TRP A 101 -1.48 10.28 -5.61
C TRP A 101 -0.84 11.54 -5.05
N THR A 102 -1.39 12.71 -5.38
CA THR A 102 -1.02 13.97 -4.72
C THR A 102 -1.89 14.15 -3.49
N LEU A 103 -1.26 14.17 -2.32
CA LEU A 103 -1.93 14.28 -1.02
C LEU A 103 -1.56 15.61 -0.37
N ASP A 104 -2.55 16.29 0.21
CA ASP A 104 -2.31 17.46 1.05
C ASP A 104 -1.69 17.06 2.40
N GLU A 105 -1.27 18.03 3.20
CA GLU A 105 -0.76 17.76 4.55
C GLU A 105 -1.81 16.99 5.40
N GLY A 106 -1.34 16.07 6.22
CA GLY A 106 -2.21 15.22 7.03
C GLY A 106 -1.71 13.79 7.19
N THR A 107 -2.51 12.98 7.87
CA THR A 107 -2.26 11.55 8.08
C THR A 107 -3.21 10.73 7.23
N TYR A 108 -2.66 9.70 6.59
CA TYR A 108 -3.40 8.81 5.70
C TYR A 108 -3.16 7.37 6.13
N LEU A 109 -4.20 6.56 6.04
CA LEU A 109 -4.14 5.13 6.33
C LEU A 109 -3.98 4.36 5.01
N VAL A 110 -3.04 3.42 5.00
CA VAL A 110 -2.82 2.51 3.89
C VAL A 110 -3.07 1.10 4.40
N ILE A 111 -3.92 0.38 3.67
CA ILE A 111 -4.19 -1.03 3.91
C ILE A 111 -3.64 -1.82 2.74
N VAL A 112 -2.85 -2.85 3.07
CA VAL A 112 -2.38 -3.85 2.13
C VAL A 112 -3.08 -5.17 2.45
N SER A 113 -3.81 -5.73 1.49
CA SER A 113 -4.56 -6.97 1.67
C SER A 113 -4.29 -7.94 0.53
N ALA A 114 -4.59 -9.23 0.70
CA ALA A 114 -4.52 -10.18 -0.41
C ALA A 114 -5.73 -9.97 -1.33
N PHE A 115 -5.51 -9.95 -2.65
CA PHE A 115 -6.58 -9.86 -3.65
C PHE A 115 -7.53 -11.06 -3.57
N ASP A 116 -6.99 -12.27 -3.41
CA ASP A 116 -7.77 -13.47 -3.13
C ASP A 116 -7.27 -14.22 -1.88
N SER A 117 -8.10 -15.14 -1.38
CA SER A 117 -7.80 -15.93 -0.18
C SER A 117 -6.75 -17.02 -0.44
N CYS A 118 -6.05 -17.03 -1.57
CA CYS A 118 -5.08 -18.07 -1.93
C CYS A 118 -3.71 -17.50 -2.30
N SER A 119 -3.61 -16.19 -2.52
CA SER A 119 -2.42 -15.48 -2.97
C SER A 119 -1.69 -14.86 -1.79
N TYR A 120 -0.83 -15.67 -1.17
CA TYR A 120 -0.04 -15.27 -0.01
C TYR A 120 1.45 -15.21 -0.35
N GLY A 121 2.18 -14.35 0.37
CA GLY A 121 3.64 -14.30 0.22
C GLY A 121 4.23 -12.96 0.63
N ASN A 122 5.51 -12.81 0.28
CA ASN A 122 6.29 -11.64 0.63
C ASN A 122 6.43 -10.70 -0.58
N PHE A 123 6.40 -9.41 -0.32
CA PHE A 123 6.78 -8.35 -1.26
C PHE A 123 7.52 -7.27 -0.49
N GLU A 124 8.29 -6.47 -1.21
CA GLU A 124 8.90 -5.25 -0.69
C GLU A 124 7.94 -4.09 -0.91
N LEU A 125 7.45 -3.52 0.18
CA LEU A 125 6.69 -2.28 0.16
C LEU A 125 7.66 -1.09 0.10
N ASN A 126 7.50 -0.26 -0.92
CA ASN A 126 8.25 0.98 -1.10
C ASN A 126 7.30 2.17 -0.99
N VAL A 127 7.57 3.09 -0.06
CA VAL A 127 6.83 4.34 0.13
C VAL A 127 7.75 5.49 -0.25
N GLN A 128 7.42 6.20 -1.33
CA GLN A 128 8.19 7.33 -1.84
C GLN A 128 7.33 8.58 -1.82
N GLY A 129 7.97 9.73 -1.66
CA GLY A 129 7.28 11.01 -1.74
C GLY A 129 8.17 12.08 -2.35
N LYS A 130 7.56 12.95 -3.13
CA LYS A 130 8.19 14.14 -3.70
C LYS A 130 7.30 15.33 -3.38
N LEU A 131 7.88 16.40 -2.83
CA LEU A 131 7.13 17.63 -2.59
C LEU A 131 6.48 18.11 -3.89
N SER A 132 5.19 18.39 -3.83
CA SER A 132 4.45 18.96 -4.96
C SER A 132 4.60 20.48 -4.93
N ASN A 133 4.90 21.08 -6.08
CA ASN A 133 4.99 22.54 -6.23
C ASN A 133 3.61 23.21 -6.19
#